data_AF-A0A914YG13-F1
#
_entry.id   AF-A0A914YG13-F1
#
_cell.length_a   1.000
_cell.length_b   1.000
_cell.length_c   1.000
_cell.angle_alpha   90.00
_cell.angle_beta   90.00
_cell.angle_gamma   90.00
#
_symmetry.space_group_name_H-M   'P 1'
#
loop_
_entity.id
_entity.type
_entity.pdbx_description
1 polymer ?
#
loop_
_entity_poly.entity_id
_entity_poly.type
_entity_poly.pdbx_seq_one_letter_code
_entity_poly.pdbx_strand_id
1 'polypeptide(L)'
;MKDFRFYPYICDAVRDLALESTEEEEAKSLLRRKQIFVSFKEVPNKEAVRELHSYKVGSLVRISGQVVRTHPVHPELWRGTFVCEECGVTIRGVVQHFRYTPPNQCTNQQCQNRTRYSLDIYESEFVDFQRVRIQEIQEELPRGCIPRNVDVILRGEAVEKVQPGDHVDFTGMLITIPDVSVLSAPGIRAEPKNMRKGKGGGGGDAGGLSGLKSLGVRELNYKLAFLCTGVQPTIQMFDEITLKPDTTDFTETWASLSAADRKTLMDMSSDKELIKHMRDSLFPNIYGNDDVKLGILLMLCGGVQKHRPGTTLRGDINVLLVGDPSCAKSQFLKLVFLYCRVVYCIK
;
A
#
# COMPACT_ATOMS: atom_id res chain seq x y z
N MET A 1 1.93 -20.24 -0.47
CA MET A 1 3.37 -19.94 -0.59
C MET A 1 3.84 -19.39 0.75
N LYS A 2 4.53 -20.19 1.56
CA LYS A 2 5.26 -19.68 2.74
C LYS A 2 6.66 -19.40 2.20
N ASP A 3 7.13 -18.16 2.30
CA ASP A 3 8.55 -17.75 2.20
C ASP A 3 8.74 -16.54 1.28
N PHE A 4 8.84 -15.36 1.91
CA PHE A 4 9.41 -14.11 1.37
C PHE A 4 10.73 -14.31 0.60
N ARG A 5 11.47 -15.39 0.90
CA ARG A 5 12.72 -15.75 0.23
C ARG A 5 12.58 -15.90 -1.28
N PHE A 6 11.42 -16.33 -1.78
CA PHE A 6 11.21 -16.52 -3.22
C PHE A 6 10.86 -15.24 -3.97
N TYR A 7 10.42 -14.19 -3.27
CA TYR A 7 9.95 -12.96 -3.92
C TYR A 7 11.01 -12.30 -4.84
N PRO A 8 12.29 -12.14 -4.43
CA PRO A 8 13.32 -11.59 -5.31
C PRO A 8 13.53 -12.44 -6.57
N TYR A 9 13.52 -13.77 -6.44
CA TYR A 9 13.70 -14.69 -7.57
C TYR A 9 12.52 -14.64 -8.54
N ILE A 10 11.30 -14.44 -8.04
CA ILE A 10 10.11 -14.26 -8.89
C ILE A 10 10.24 -12.95 -9.68
N CYS A 11 10.66 -11.86 -9.04
CA CYS A 11 10.90 -10.59 -9.74
C CYS A 11 12.01 -10.71 -10.80
N ASP A 12 13.09 -11.43 -10.49
CA ASP A 12 14.17 -11.67 -11.45
C ASP A 12 13.71 -12.57 -12.61
N ALA A 13 12.94 -13.63 -12.35
CA ALA A 13 12.37 -14.49 -13.39
C ALA A 13 11.40 -13.74 -14.31
N VAL A 14 10.58 -12.83 -13.77
CA VAL A 14 9.71 -11.97 -14.59
C VAL A 14 10.53 -10.99 -15.43
N ARG A 15 11.67 -10.51 -14.91
CA ARG A 15 12.60 -9.68 -15.71
C ARG A 15 13.18 -10.48 -16.87
N ASP A 16 13.63 -11.70 -16.63
CA ASP A 16 14.19 -12.56 -17.66
C ASP A 16 13.15 -12.89 -18.73
N LEU A 17 11.92 -13.24 -18.33
CA LEU A 17 10.80 -13.45 -19.24
C LEU A 17 10.47 -12.20 -20.08
N ALA A 18 10.44 -11.02 -19.44
CA ALA A 18 10.21 -9.77 -20.14
C ALA A 18 11.30 -9.50 -21.19
N LEU A 19 12.57 -9.78 -20.86
CA LEU A 19 13.69 -9.64 -21.79
C LEU A 19 13.62 -10.61 -22.98
N GLU A 20 13.13 -11.84 -22.77
CA GLU A 20 12.90 -12.81 -23.84
C GLU A 20 11.76 -12.42 -24.77
N SER A 21 10.67 -11.87 -24.22
CA SER A 21 9.48 -11.47 -25.00
C SER A 21 9.64 -10.17 -25.80
N THR A 22 10.61 -9.34 -25.44
CA THR A 22 10.81 -8.04 -26.08
C THR A 22 11.74 -8.19 -27.28
N GLU A 23 11.30 -7.81 -28.48
CA GLU A 23 12.15 -7.89 -29.67
C GLU A 23 13.07 -6.66 -29.83
N GLU A 24 12.64 -5.49 -29.34
CA GLU A 24 13.37 -4.22 -29.43
C GLU A 24 14.59 -4.14 -28.49
N GLU A 25 15.77 -3.89 -29.05
CA GLU A 25 17.05 -3.76 -28.29
C GLU A 25 17.05 -2.57 -27.31
N GLU A 26 16.43 -1.44 -27.67
CA GLU A 26 16.33 -0.28 -26.78
C GLU A 26 15.51 -0.60 -25.53
N ALA A 27 14.37 -1.26 -25.70
CA ALA A 27 13.52 -1.71 -24.61
C ALA A 27 14.23 -2.76 -23.74
N LYS A 28 15.00 -3.68 -24.32
CA LYS A 28 15.85 -4.62 -23.54
C LYS A 28 16.87 -3.89 -22.67
N SER A 29 17.51 -2.85 -23.20
CA SER A 29 18.51 -2.08 -22.45
C SER A 29 17.90 -1.36 -21.24
N LEU A 30 16.66 -0.85 -21.38
CA LEU A 30 15.89 -0.24 -20.30
C LEU A 30 15.45 -1.27 -19.26
N LEU A 31 14.95 -2.43 -19.71
CA LEU A 31 14.53 -3.53 -18.82
C LEU A 31 15.68 -4.10 -17.99
N ARG A 32 16.91 -4.11 -18.53
CA ARG A 32 18.10 -4.50 -17.76
C ARG A 32 18.44 -3.52 -16.63
N ARG A 33 18.12 -2.24 -16.79
CA ARG A 33 18.36 -1.19 -15.79
C ARG A 33 17.22 -1.01 -14.81
N LYS A 34 15.99 -1.35 -15.20
CA LYS A 34 14.79 -1.13 -14.39
C LYS A 34 14.50 -2.33 -13.49
N GLN A 35 14.24 -2.06 -12.21
CA GLN A 35 13.72 -3.08 -11.30
C GLN A 35 12.23 -3.32 -11.58
N ILE A 36 11.87 -4.59 -11.75
CA ILE A 36 10.48 -5.01 -11.91
C ILE A 36 9.97 -5.52 -10.55
N PHE A 37 8.75 -5.14 -10.21
CA PHE A 37 8.03 -5.62 -9.05
C PHE A 37 6.81 -6.41 -9.47
N VAL A 38 6.59 -7.55 -8.82
CA VAL A 38 5.41 -8.37 -9.05
C VAL A 38 4.33 -7.98 -8.04
N SER A 39 3.14 -7.71 -8.56
CA SER A 39 1.93 -7.42 -7.79
C SER A 39 0.99 -8.61 -7.85
N PHE A 40 0.76 -9.25 -6.71
CA PHE A 40 -0.21 -10.33 -6.61
C PHE A 40 -1.62 -9.75 -6.47
N LYS A 41 -2.53 -10.20 -7.34
CA LYS A 41 -3.96 -9.92 -7.27
C LYS A 41 -4.71 -11.19 -6.86
N GLU A 42 -5.89 -11.02 -6.27
CA GLU A 42 -6.84 -12.12 -5.98
C GLU A 42 -6.27 -13.26 -5.11
N VAL A 43 -5.59 -12.91 -4.02
CA VAL A 43 -5.14 -13.92 -3.05
C VAL A 43 -6.33 -14.34 -2.17
N PRO A 44 -6.65 -15.65 -2.08
CA PRO A 44 -7.83 -16.13 -1.34
C PRO A 44 -7.69 -15.96 0.18
N ASN A 45 -6.46 -15.97 0.71
CA ASN A 45 -6.17 -15.85 2.13
C ASN A 45 -6.37 -14.40 2.61
N LYS A 46 -7.62 -14.04 2.92
CA LYS A 46 -7.97 -12.80 3.61
C LYS A 46 -7.88 -13.00 5.11
N GLU A 47 -7.14 -12.13 5.79
CA GLU A 47 -6.86 -12.19 7.22
C GLU A 47 -7.13 -10.83 7.85
N ALA A 48 -7.71 -10.83 9.06
CA ALA A 48 -7.92 -9.59 9.79
C ALA A 48 -6.58 -9.06 10.34
N VAL A 49 -6.48 -7.73 10.51
CA VAL A 49 -5.27 -7.09 11.05
C VAL A 49 -4.87 -7.64 12.43
N ARG A 50 -5.85 -8.08 13.25
CA ARG A 50 -5.62 -8.69 14.57
C ARG A 50 -4.94 -10.05 14.50
N GLU A 51 -5.16 -10.77 13.42
CA GLU A 51 -4.69 -12.15 13.22
C GLU A 51 -3.27 -12.18 12.63
N LEU A 52 -2.65 -11.00 12.44
CA LEU A 52 -1.26 -10.84 12.04
C LEU A 52 -0.33 -11.13 13.22
N HIS A 53 -0.03 -12.42 13.39
CA HIS A 53 0.92 -12.90 14.38
C HIS A 53 2.29 -13.21 13.77
N SER A 54 3.29 -13.41 14.62
CA SER A 54 4.66 -13.75 14.22
C SER A 54 4.78 -15.03 13.39
N TYR A 55 3.86 -16.00 13.56
CA TYR A 55 3.86 -17.23 12.77
C TYR A 55 3.52 -17.01 11.28
N LYS A 56 2.92 -15.86 10.93
CA LYS A 56 2.59 -15.46 9.54
C LYS A 56 3.71 -14.66 8.87
N VAL A 57 4.85 -14.43 9.54
CA VAL A 57 5.98 -13.71 8.93
C VAL A 57 6.45 -14.45 7.68
N GLY A 58 6.57 -13.73 6.57
CA GLY A 58 6.95 -14.27 5.27
C GLY A 58 5.86 -15.08 4.55
N SER A 59 4.63 -15.13 5.05
CA SER A 59 3.48 -15.67 4.32
C SER A 59 2.79 -14.59 3.50
N LEU A 60 2.29 -14.97 2.32
CA LEU A 60 1.47 -14.10 1.48
C LEU A 60 0.03 -14.08 2.02
N VAL A 61 -0.41 -12.90 2.46
CA VAL A 61 -1.75 -12.67 3.02
C VAL A 61 -2.36 -11.40 2.42
N ARG A 62 -3.68 -11.35 2.42
CA ARG A 62 -4.44 -10.15 2.07
C ARG A 62 -5.05 -9.57 3.34
N ILE A 63 -4.81 -8.28 3.58
CA ILE A 63 -5.33 -7.54 4.72
C ILE A 63 -6.20 -6.39 4.23
N SER A 64 -7.33 -6.17 4.89
CA SER A 64 -8.25 -5.07 4.58
C SER A 64 -8.19 -4.02 5.68
N GLY A 65 -8.17 -2.75 5.32
CA GLY A 65 -8.04 -1.67 6.28
C GLY A 65 -8.46 -0.31 5.71
N GLN A 66 -8.82 0.61 6.60
CA GLN A 66 -8.98 2.02 6.25
C GLN A 66 -7.64 2.73 6.36
N VAL A 67 -7.33 3.56 5.38
CA VAL A 67 -6.08 4.33 5.37
C VAL A 67 -6.22 5.56 6.24
N VAL A 68 -5.43 5.64 7.30
CA VAL A 68 -5.48 6.79 8.24
C VAL A 68 -4.53 7.88 7.81
N ARG A 69 -3.31 7.49 7.41
CA ARG A 69 -2.25 8.44 7.11
C ARG A 69 -1.31 7.90 6.05
N THR A 70 -1.05 8.71 5.04
CA THR A 70 0.01 8.51 4.07
C THR A 70 1.22 9.36 4.46
N HIS A 71 2.42 8.79 4.40
CA HIS A 71 3.67 9.56 4.48
C HIS A 71 4.07 10.00 3.06
N PRO A 72 4.85 11.08 2.91
CA PRO A 72 5.40 11.46 1.63
C PRO A 72 6.29 10.37 1.05
N VAL A 73 6.42 10.39 -0.27
CA VAL A 73 7.29 9.48 -1.02
C VAL A 73 8.74 9.84 -0.77
N HIS A 74 9.57 8.84 -0.51
CA HIS A 74 11.01 8.98 -0.36
C HIS A 74 11.72 7.93 -1.23
N PRO A 75 12.84 8.27 -1.88
CA PRO A 75 13.64 7.27 -2.58
C PRO A 75 14.38 6.38 -1.56
N GLU A 76 14.21 5.06 -1.67
CA GLU A 76 14.93 4.04 -0.93
C GLU A 76 16.07 3.48 -1.81
N LEU A 77 17.28 3.38 -1.25
CA LEU A 77 18.39 2.69 -1.91
C LEU A 77 18.11 1.17 -1.92
N TRP A 78 17.90 0.59 -3.09
CA TRP A 78 17.60 -0.84 -3.25
C TRP A 78 18.88 -1.66 -3.45
N ARG A 79 19.67 -1.30 -4.47
CA ARG A 79 21.00 -1.86 -4.73
C ARG A 79 22.01 -0.72 -4.78
N GLY A 80 22.96 -0.73 -3.84
CA GLY A 80 24.03 0.25 -3.78
C GLY A 80 25.23 -0.18 -4.61
N THR A 81 25.80 0.77 -5.34
CA THR A 81 27.12 0.65 -5.95
C THR A 81 28.11 1.40 -5.06
N PHE A 82 29.13 0.70 -4.56
CA PHE A 82 30.10 1.23 -3.61
C PHE A 82 31.48 1.32 -4.23
N VAL A 83 32.14 2.46 -4.10
CA VAL A 83 33.54 2.65 -4.52
C VAL A 83 34.44 2.50 -3.31
N CYS A 84 35.46 1.65 -3.43
CA CYS A 84 36.48 1.52 -2.41
C CYS A 84 37.39 2.76 -2.42
N GLU A 85 37.50 3.46 -1.29
CA GLU A 85 38.34 4.66 -1.21
C GLU A 85 39.85 4.35 -1.27
N GLU A 86 40.26 3.12 -0.95
CA GLU A 86 41.68 2.72 -0.95
C GLU A 86 42.18 2.26 -2.32
N CYS A 87 41.37 1.49 -3.05
CA CYS A 87 41.79 0.89 -4.33
C CYS A 87 41.02 1.40 -5.55
N GLY A 88 39.99 2.24 -5.35
CA GLY A 88 39.16 2.79 -6.43
C GLY A 88 38.24 1.79 -7.12
N VAL A 89 38.21 0.53 -6.70
CA VAL A 89 37.38 -0.51 -7.32
C VAL A 89 35.90 -0.27 -6.99
N THR A 90 35.05 -0.31 -8.02
CA THR A 90 33.60 -0.22 -7.93
C THR A 90 32.98 -1.60 -7.67
N ILE A 91 32.20 -1.71 -6.61
CA ILE A 91 31.47 -2.90 -6.19
C ILE A 91 29.99 -2.64 -6.44
N ARG A 92 29.45 -3.22 -7.50
CA ARG A 92 28.07 -3.01 -7.95
C ARG A 92 27.11 -4.03 -7.32
N GLY A 93 25.85 -3.64 -7.18
CA GLY A 93 24.75 -4.57 -6.89
C GLY A 93 24.65 -5.04 -5.43
N VAL A 94 25.15 -4.26 -4.46
CA VAL A 94 25.05 -4.62 -3.04
C VAL A 94 23.62 -4.34 -2.54
N VAL A 95 22.86 -5.41 -2.32
CA VAL A 95 21.45 -5.35 -1.89
C VAL A 95 21.31 -4.78 -0.48
N GLN A 96 20.43 -3.78 -0.33
CA GLN A 96 20.12 -3.16 0.95
C GLN A 96 18.91 -3.82 1.59
N HIS A 97 18.99 -4.10 2.89
CA HIS A 97 17.94 -4.78 3.65
C HIS A 97 17.37 -3.85 4.73
N PHE A 98 16.54 -2.86 4.34
CA PHE A 98 15.92 -1.86 5.23
C PHE A 98 16.92 -1.07 6.11
N ARG A 99 18.22 -1.19 5.82
CA ARG A 99 19.33 -0.56 6.52
C ARG A 99 20.46 -0.39 5.53
N TYR A 100 21.09 0.78 5.58
CA TYR A 100 22.33 1.05 4.88
C TYR A 100 23.43 0.09 5.33
N THR A 101 23.85 -0.78 4.41
CA THR A 101 24.80 -1.85 4.65
C THR A 101 25.89 -1.77 3.57
N PRO A 102 27.07 -1.22 3.90
CA PRO A 102 28.21 -1.25 3.00
C PRO A 102 28.79 -2.68 2.89
N PRO A 103 29.52 -3.00 1.82
CA PRO A 103 30.22 -4.27 1.70
C PRO A 103 31.24 -4.44 2.83
N ASN A 104 31.39 -5.66 3.33
CA ASN A 104 32.30 -5.98 4.45
C ASN A 104 33.73 -6.32 4.00
N GLN A 105 33.93 -6.57 2.70
CA GLN A 105 35.22 -6.89 2.11
C GLN A 105 35.26 -6.39 0.66
N CYS A 106 36.41 -5.88 0.25
CA CYS A 106 36.62 -5.44 -1.12
C CYS A 106 36.75 -6.65 -2.06
N THR A 107 36.22 -6.54 -3.28
CA THR A 107 36.35 -7.57 -4.33
C THR A 107 37.81 -7.79 -4.74
N ASN A 108 38.65 -6.76 -4.66
CA ASN A 108 40.07 -6.88 -4.98
C ASN A 108 40.80 -7.60 -3.84
N GLN A 109 41.40 -8.75 -4.14
CA GLN A 109 42.13 -9.58 -3.18
C GLN A 109 43.37 -8.89 -2.61
N GLN A 110 43.92 -7.88 -3.31
CA GLN A 110 45.07 -7.10 -2.85
C GLN A 110 44.68 -5.97 -1.88
N CYS A 111 43.38 -5.64 -1.80
CA CYS A 111 42.87 -4.58 -0.95
C CYS A 111 42.33 -5.16 0.37
N GLN A 112 42.84 -4.67 1.50
CA GLN A 112 42.42 -5.12 2.83
C GLN A 112 41.31 -4.24 3.45
N ASN A 113 40.73 -3.32 2.67
CA ASN A 113 39.68 -2.43 3.14
C ASN A 113 38.40 -3.19 3.54
N ARG A 114 37.80 -2.78 4.67
CA ARG A 114 36.57 -3.36 5.23
C ARG A 114 35.53 -2.33 5.65
N THR A 115 35.87 -1.05 5.65
CA THR A 115 35.01 -0.01 6.24
C THR A 115 34.88 1.24 5.39
N ARG A 116 35.91 1.59 4.60
CA ARG A 116 35.97 2.84 3.84
C ARG A 116 35.40 2.67 2.44
N TYR A 117 34.08 2.76 2.34
CA TYR A 117 33.36 2.72 1.07
C TYR A 117 32.55 3.98 0.90
N SER A 118 32.66 4.63 -0.25
CA SER A 118 31.78 5.70 -0.68
C SER A 118 30.68 5.13 -1.57
N LEU A 119 29.45 5.63 -1.42
CA LEU A 119 28.33 5.24 -2.29
C LEU A 119 28.40 6.07 -3.57
N ASP A 120 28.38 5.42 -4.72
CA ASP A 120 28.17 6.10 -5.99
C ASP A 120 26.66 6.20 -6.27
N ILE A 121 26.12 7.41 -6.15
CA ILE A 121 24.69 7.69 -6.32
C ILE A 121 24.25 7.47 -7.78
N TYR A 122 25.12 7.72 -8.76
CA TYR A 122 24.74 7.70 -10.17
C TYR A 122 24.59 6.27 -10.72
N GLU A 123 25.41 5.33 -10.23
CA GLU A 123 25.33 3.91 -10.58
C GLU A 123 24.48 3.08 -9.60
N SER A 124 23.92 3.72 -8.55
CA SER A 124 23.06 3.04 -7.58
C SER A 124 21.60 3.00 -8.04
N GLU A 125 20.90 1.94 -7.64
CA GLU A 125 19.49 1.76 -7.94
C GLU A 125 18.63 2.23 -6.76
N PHE A 126 17.73 3.16 -7.05
CA PHE A 126 16.74 3.69 -6.11
C PHE A 126 15.34 3.24 -6.51
N VAL A 127 14.49 3.06 -5.50
CA VAL A 127 13.09 2.69 -5.67
C VAL A 127 12.24 3.62 -4.81
N ASP A 128 11.09 4.03 -5.34
CA ASP A 128 10.14 4.82 -4.58
C ASP A 128 9.60 4.02 -3.40
N PHE A 129 9.69 4.61 -2.22
CA PHE A 129 9.23 4.04 -0.96
C PHE A 129 8.20 4.97 -0.34
N GLN A 130 7.09 4.38 0.11
CA GLN A 130 6.07 5.11 0.84
C GLN A 130 5.58 4.28 2.03
N ARG A 131 5.44 4.93 3.19
CA ARG A 131 4.87 4.32 4.39
C ARG A 131 3.44 4.80 4.58
N VAL A 132 2.51 3.87 4.65
CA VAL A 132 1.09 4.13 4.86
C VAL A 132 0.67 3.47 6.17
N ARG A 133 -0.12 4.17 6.99
CA ARG A 133 -0.71 3.61 8.20
C ARG A 133 -2.16 3.27 7.95
N ILE A 134 -2.49 2.00 8.14
CA ILE A 134 -3.85 1.48 8.03
C ILE A 134 -4.42 1.20 9.42
N GLN A 135 -5.75 1.25 9.50
CA GLN A 135 -6.53 0.95 10.68
C GLN A 135 -7.52 -0.18 10.36
N GLU A 136 -7.79 -1.01 11.35
CA GLU A 136 -8.85 -2.04 11.32
C GLU A 136 -10.19 -1.46 10.87
N ILE A 137 -10.90 -2.19 10.01
CA ILE A 137 -12.23 -1.82 9.53
C ILE A 137 -13.24 -1.95 10.68
N GLN A 138 -14.17 -1.00 10.76
CA GLN A 138 -15.15 -0.92 11.85
C GLN A 138 -16.05 -2.16 11.98
N GLU A 139 -16.35 -2.82 10.85
CA GLU A 139 -17.16 -4.05 10.81
C GLU A 139 -16.47 -5.26 11.43
N GLU A 140 -15.14 -5.30 11.38
CA GLU A 140 -14.33 -6.40 11.93
C GLU A 140 -13.96 -6.17 13.41
N LEU A 141 -14.35 -5.03 14.00
CA LEU A 141 -14.00 -4.70 15.38
C LEU A 141 -14.82 -5.50 16.40
N PRO A 142 -14.16 -6.22 17.32
CA PRO A 142 -14.86 -6.83 18.45
C PRO A 142 -15.37 -5.74 19.40
N ARG A 143 -16.55 -6.01 19.98
CA ARG A 143 -17.23 -5.06 20.87
C ARG A 143 -16.34 -4.68 22.05
N GLY A 144 -16.17 -3.37 22.27
CA GLY A 144 -15.42 -2.82 23.40
C GLY A 144 -13.90 -2.76 23.22
N CYS A 145 -13.35 -3.07 22.05
CA CYS A 145 -11.92 -2.93 21.78
C CYS A 145 -11.58 -1.67 20.98
N ILE A 146 -10.37 -1.14 21.20
CA ILE A 146 -9.80 -0.06 20.38
C ILE A 146 -9.27 -0.68 19.07
N PRO A 147 -9.48 -0.03 17.91
CA PRO A 147 -8.91 -0.47 16.63
C PRO A 147 -7.38 -0.44 16.65
N ARG A 148 -6.74 -1.47 16.09
CA ARG A 148 -5.27 -1.49 15.94
C ARG A 148 -4.87 -0.88 14.60
N ASN A 149 -3.64 -0.36 14.60
CA ASN A 149 -3.01 0.21 13.42
C ASN A 149 -1.82 -0.64 12.99
N VAL A 150 -1.61 -0.78 11.69
CA VAL A 150 -0.45 -1.44 11.11
C VAL A 150 0.20 -0.52 10.08
N ASP A 151 1.54 -0.52 10.07
CA ASP A 151 2.30 0.21 9.08
C ASP A 151 2.51 -0.69 7.85
N VAL A 152 2.02 -0.22 6.71
CA VAL A 152 2.15 -0.83 5.38
C VAL A 152 3.22 -0.07 4.59
N ILE A 153 4.09 -0.82 3.93
CA ILE A 153 5.14 -0.29 3.07
C ILE A 153 4.75 -0.55 1.62
N LEU A 154 4.67 0.51 0.83
CA LEU A 154 4.45 0.49 -0.61
C LEU A 154 5.78 0.78 -1.32
N ARG A 155 6.03 0.07 -2.42
CA ARG A 155 7.23 0.24 -3.26
C ARG A 155 6.86 0.35 -4.74
N GLY A 156 7.66 1.11 -5.48
CA GLY A 156 7.53 1.24 -6.93
C GLY A 156 6.15 1.73 -7.34
N GLU A 157 5.52 1.05 -8.30
CA GLU A 157 4.22 1.46 -8.88
C GLU A 157 3.04 1.39 -7.89
N ALA A 158 3.20 0.79 -6.72
CA ALA A 158 2.15 0.78 -5.69
C ALA A 158 2.05 2.11 -4.91
N VAL A 159 3.08 2.96 -5.01
CA VAL A 159 3.16 4.26 -4.34
C VAL A 159 2.11 5.23 -4.91
N GLU A 160 1.56 6.11 -4.08
CA GLU A 160 0.53 7.12 -4.41
C GLU A 160 -0.82 6.60 -4.93
N LYS A 161 -1.00 5.29 -5.08
CA LYS A 161 -2.29 4.69 -5.45
C LYS A 161 -3.38 4.80 -4.37
N VAL A 162 -2.99 5.13 -3.15
CA VAL A 162 -3.87 5.08 -1.97
C VAL A 162 -3.95 6.46 -1.32
N GLN A 163 -5.16 6.90 -1.01
CA GLN A 163 -5.40 8.16 -0.32
C GLN A 163 -5.94 7.95 1.11
N PRO A 164 -5.72 8.91 2.03
CA PRO A 164 -6.34 8.86 3.35
C PRO A 164 -7.87 8.82 3.25
N GLY A 165 -8.49 7.94 4.04
CA GLY A 165 -9.93 7.71 4.05
C GLY A 165 -10.37 6.51 3.19
N ASP A 166 -9.53 6.04 2.27
CA ASP A 166 -9.86 4.91 1.40
C ASP A 166 -9.91 3.58 2.17
N HIS A 167 -10.86 2.72 1.77
CA HIS A 167 -10.93 1.32 2.20
C HIS A 167 -10.27 0.46 1.12
N VAL A 168 -9.14 -0.15 1.48
CA VAL A 168 -8.25 -0.82 0.54
C VAL A 168 -7.83 -2.18 1.08
N ASP A 169 -7.79 -3.14 0.18
CA ASP A 169 -7.24 -4.48 0.38
C ASP A 169 -5.78 -4.47 -0.08
N PHE A 170 -4.87 -4.69 0.87
CA PHE A 170 -3.45 -4.83 0.64
C PHE A 170 -3.08 -6.30 0.54
N THR A 171 -2.41 -6.68 -0.54
CA THR A 171 -1.85 -8.01 -0.73
C THR A 171 -0.34 -7.96 -0.56
N GLY A 172 0.20 -8.76 0.34
CA GLY A 172 1.61 -8.68 0.68
C GLY A 172 2.03 -9.67 1.74
N MET A 173 3.17 -9.37 2.36
CA MET A 173 3.80 -10.25 3.33
C MET A 173 4.11 -9.50 4.62
N LEU A 174 3.90 -10.18 5.75
CA LEU A 174 4.32 -9.65 7.04
C LEU A 174 5.84 -9.79 7.19
N ILE A 175 6.52 -8.69 7.48
CA ILE A 175 7.97 -8.62 7.65
C ILE A 175 8.34 -8.05 9.03
N THR A 176 9.53 -8.39 9.50
CA THR A 176 10.13 -7.83 10.71
C THR A 176 11.20 -6.81 10.33
N ILE A 177 11.05 -5.57 10.78
CA ILE A 177 12.03 -4.51 10.54
C ILE A 177 12.81 -4.27 11.84
N PRO A 178 14.15 -4.35 11.82
CA PRO A 178 14.95 -4.01 12.98
C PRO A 178 14.86 -2.50 13.28
N ASP A 179 14.71 -2.13 14.55
CA ASP A 179 14.76 -0.72 14.93
C ASP A 179 16.21 -0.22 14.96
N VAL A 180 16.63 0.41 13.85
CA VAL A 180 18.01 0.90 13.66
C VAL A 180 18.38 1.98 14.68
N SER A 181 17.42 2.72 15.23
CA SER A 181 17.66 3.75 16.25
C SER A 181 18.19 3.14 17.55
N VAL A 182 17.66 1.97 17.92
CA VAL A 182 18.08 1.20 19.11
C VAL A 182 19.42 0.51 18.87
N LEU A 183 19.69 0.08 17.64
CA LEU A 183 20.96 -0.56 17.24
C LEU A 183 22.17 0.39 17.25
N SER A 184 21.94 1.69 17.03
CA SER A 184 23.00 2.71 16.99
C SER A 184 23.22 3.42 18.32
N ALA A 185 22.40 3.13 19.35
CA ALA A 185 22.55 3.70 20.67
C ALA A 185 23.90 3.28 21.32
N PRO A 186 24.75 4.22 21.75
CA PRO A 186 26.04 3.91 22.36
C PRO A 186 25.84 3.29 23.74
N GLY A 187 26.28 2.04 23.94
CA GLY A 187 26.26 1.39 25.25
C GLY A 187 26.23 -0.14 25.26
N ILE A 188 25.78 -0.78 24.17
CA ILE A 188 25.64 -2.26 24.12
C ILE A 188 26.34 -2.80 22.87
N ARG A 189 27.67 -2.94 22.94
CA ARG A 189 28.49 -3.57 21.90
C ARG A 189 28.69 -5.04 22.22
N ALA A 190 27.98 -5.89 21.49
CA ALA A 190 28.31 -7.29 21.34
C ALA A 190 28.94 -7.50 19.97
N GLU A 191 30.22 -7.83 19.94
CA GLU A 191 30.82 -8.42 18.75
C GLU A 191 30.67 -9.93 18.83
N PRO A 192 30.24 -10.62 17.76
CA PRO A 192 30.42 -12.06 17.68
C PRO A 192 31.93 -12.34 17.58
N LYS A 193 32.58 -12.61 18.72
CA LYS A 193 33.93 -13.18 18.70
C LYS A 193 33.82 -14.57 18.08
N ASN A 194 34.30 -14.70 16.84
CA ASN A 194 34.60 -16.00 16.24
C ASN A 194 35.63 -16.70 17.14
N MET A 195 35.16 -17.63 17.97
CA MET A 195 36.01 -18.42 18.84
C MET A 195 36.79 -19.43 18.00
N ARG A 196 37.93 -18.99 17.44
CA ARG A 196 38.96 -19.92 16.98
C ARG A 196 39.43 -20.72 18.20
N LYS A 197 39.18 -22.02 18.14
CA LYS A 197 39.49 -23.02 19.17
C LYS A 197 41.02 -23.07 19.39
N GLY A 198 41.52 -22.24 20.30
CA GLY A 198 42.89 -22.28 20.82
C GLY A 198 43.02 -23.37 21.88
N LYS A 199 44.05 -24.19 21.74
CA LYS A 199 44.38 -25.37 22.56
C LYS A 199 45.36 -24.96 23.68
N GLY A 200 45.13 -25.47 24.90
CA GLY A 200 46.02 -25.37 26.08
C GLY A 200 45.57 -24.32 27.11
N GLY A 201 45.60 -24.49 28.42
CA GLY A 201 45.97 -25.59 29.31
C GLY A 201 45.97 -25.03 30.76
N GLY A 202 45.62 -25.85 31.76
CA GLY A 202 46.07 -25.73 33.16
C GLY A 202 45.50 -24.65 34.10
N GLY A 203 44.65 -25.09 35.04
CA GLY A 203 44.87 -24.89 36.50
C GLY A 203 44.42 -23.59 37.19
N GLY A 204 43.57 -23.75 38.22
CA GLY A 204 43.74 -23.04 39.50
C GLY A 204 42.90 -21.78 39.77
N ASP A 205 41.77 -22.02 40.43
CA ASP A 205 41.21 -21.28 41.58
C ASP A 205 40.71 -19.82 41.46
N ALA A 206 39.59 -19.59 42.17
CA ALA A 206 38.98 -18.31 42.55
C ALA A 206 38.77 -17.22 41.46
N GLY A 207 37.62 -17.28 40.80
CA GLY A 207 37.06 -16.14 40.07
C GLY A 207 35.56 -16.26 39.98
N GLY A 208 34.83 -15.38 40.67
CA GLY A 208 33.36 -15.32 40.63
C GLY A 208 32.81 -15.30 39.21
N LEU A 209 31.53 -15.63 39.06
CA LEU A 209 30.79 -15.71 37.79
C LEU A 209 30.80 -14.37 37.02
N SER A 210 31.92 -13.96 36.45
CA SER A 210 32.06 -12.84 35.52
C SER A 210 31.68 -13.27 34.10
N GLY A 211 30.66 -14.12 33.98
CA GLY A 211 30.26 -14.77 32.73
C GLY A 211 29.08 -14.14 32.01
N LEU A 212 28.39 -13.15 32.61
CA LEU A 212 27.15 -12.59 32.05
C LEU A 212 27.29 -11.15 31.49
N LYS A 213 28.43 -10.48 31.68
CA LYS A 213 28.71 -9.17 31.04
C LYS A 213 29.47 -9.29 29.70
N SER A 214 29.97 -10.48 29.36
CA SER A 214 30.71 -10.74 28.11
C SER A 214 29.83 -11.26 26.98
N LEU A 215 28.65 -11.78 27.28
CA LEU A 215 27.57 -11.96 26.33
C LEU A 215 26.79 -10.65 26.27
N GLY A 216 27.30 -9.69 25.49
CA GLY A 216 26.48 -8.57 25.11
C GLY A 216 25.24 -9.10 24.39
N VAL A 217 24.10 -9.15 25.06
CA VAL A 217 22.83 -9.39 24.40
C VAL A 217 22.35 -8.01 23.98
N ARG A 218 22.50 -7.68 22.69
CA ARG A 218 21.80 -6.51 22.14
C ARG A 218 20.31 -6.82 22.24
N GLU A 219 19.55 -5.97 22.92
CA GLU A 219 18.09 -6.01 22.81
C GLU A 219 17.73 -5.69 21.36
N LEU A 220 17.45 -6.76 20.61
CA LEU A 220 17.04 -6.66 19.22
C LEU A 220 15.54 -6.39 19.19
N ASN A 221 15.18 -5.11 19.23
CA ASN A 221 13.80 -4.69 19.06
C ASN A 221 13.44 -4.74 17.57
N TYR A 222 12.54 -5.66 17.22
CA TYR A 222 11.95 -5.77 15.90
C TYR A 222 10.52 -5.26 15.93
N LYS A 223 10.14 -4.49 14.90
CA LYS A 223 8.77 -4.06 14.66
C LYS A 223 8.19 -4.87 13.52
N LEU A 224 6.93 -5.30 13.66
CA LEU A 224 6.19 -5.90 12.56
C LEU A 224 5.75 -4.79 11.61
N ALA A 225 5.98 -4.99 10.32
CA ALA A 225 5.50 -4.14 9.25
C ALA A 225 4.95 -5.00 8.12
N PHE A 226 4.02 -4.47 7.36
CA PHE A 226 3.43 -5.17 6.23
C PHE A 226 4.06 -4.69 4.93
N LEU A 227 4.79 -5.55 4.22
CA LEU A 227 5.32 -5.22 2.91
C LEU A 227 4.26 -5.54 1.86
N CYS A 228 3.72 -4.50 1.25
CA CYS A 228 2.71 -4.62 0.22
C CYS A 228 3.35 -4.87 -1.16
N THR A 229 2.75 -5.80 -1.89
CA THR A 229 3.08 -6.10 -3.30
C THR A 229 1.98 -5.63 -4.25
N GLY A 230 0.72 -5.66 -3.80
CA GLY A 230 -0.45 -5.32 -4.60
C GLY A 230 -1.50 -4.60 -3.78
N VAL A 231 -2.15 -3.63 -4.41
CA VAL A 231 -3.16 -2.76 -3.80
C VAL A 231 -4.44 -2.90 -4.62
N GLN A 232 -5.56 -3.18 -3.97
CA GLN A 232 -6.87 -3.27 -4.61
C GLN A 232 -7.90 -2.53 -3.74
N PRO A 233 -8.77 -1.68 -4.31
CA PRO A 233 -9.85 -1.07 -3.53
C PRO A 233 -10.83 -2.15 -3.03
N THR A 234 -11.20 -2.11 -1.75
CA THR A 234 -12.14 -3.07 -1.15
C THR A 234 -13.57 -2.85 -1.65
N ILE A 235 -13.91 -1.59 -1.96
CA ILE A 235 -15.26 -1.21 -2.43
C ILE A 235 -15.37 -1.52 -3.92
N GLN A 236 -15.75 -2.76 -4.22
CA GLN A 236 -16.27 -3.19 -5.52
C GLN A 236 -17.81 -3.06 -5.55
N MET A 237 -18.37 -1.95 -5.04
CA MET A 237 -19.81 -1.67 -5.20
C MET A 237 -20.17 -1.35 -6.66
N PHE A 238 -19.17 -1.05 -7.49
CA PHE A 238 -19.28 -0.95 -8.93
C PHE A 238 -18.24 -1.89 -9.53
N ASP A 239 -18.70 -3.03 -10.02
CA ASP A 239 -17.87 -3.91 -10.81
C ASP A 239 -17.40 -3.17 -12.06
N GLU A 240 -16.12 -3.32 -12.39
CA GLU A 240 -15.44 -2.97 -13.64
C GLU A 240 -15.32 -1.49 -14.08
N ILE A 241 -16.18 -0.55 -13.67
CA ILE A 241 -16.08 0.82 -14.19
C ILE A 241 -15.29 1.70 -13.21
N THR A 242 -13.97 1.68 -13.35
CA THR A 242 -13.12 2.73 -12.75
C THR A 242 -13.31 4.01 -13.55
N LEU A 243 -14.42 4.72 -13.30
CA LEU A 243 -14.64 6.05 -13.86
C LEU A 243 -13.54 6.96 -13.32
N LYS A 244 -12.63 7.40 -14.19
CA LYS A 244 -11.73 8.50 -13.85
C LYS A 244 -12.61 9.73 -13.63
N PRO A 245 -12.65 10.31 -12.42
CA PRO A 245 -13.59 11.39 -12.12
C PRO A 245 -13.31 12.68 -12.92
N ASP A 246 -12.14 12.79 -13.56
CA ASP A 246 -11.64 14.04 -14.12
C ASP A 246 -11.58 14.10 -15.66
N THR A 247 -12.03 13.08 -16.40
CA THR A 247 -12.13 13.18 -17.87
C THR A 247 -13.57 13.46 -18.30
N THR A 248 -13.78 14.65 -18.87
CA THR A 248 -15.05 15.16 -19.41
C THR A 248 -15.56 14.41 -20.65
N ASP A 249 -14.88 13.34 -21.05
CA ASP A 249 -15.11 12.68 -22.33
C ASP A 249 -16.05 11.48 -22.15
N PHE A 250 -17.35 11.77 -22.25
CA PHE A 250 -18.43 10.78 -22.24
C PHE A 250 -18.18 9.62 -23.21
N THR A 251 -17.47 9.86 -24.32
CA THR A 251 -17.13 8.87 -25.34
C THR A 251 -16.21 7.76 -24.82
N GLU A 252 -15.20 8.09 -24.01
CA GLU A 252 -14.27 7.12 -23.44
C GLU A 252 -14.97 6.24 -22.40
N THR A 253 -15.83 6.86 -21.58
CA THR A 253 -16.65 6.17 -20.59
C THR A 253 -17.66 5.23 -21.26
N TRP A 254 -18.31 5.69 -22.34
CA TRP A 254 -19.21 4.85 -23.12
C TRP A 254 -18.47 3.67 -23.77
N ALA A 255 -17.23 3.89 -24.21
CA ALA A 255 -16.40 2.86 -24.82
C ALA A 255 -15.84 1.83 -23.82
N SER A 256 -15.73 2.15 -22.52
CA SER A 256 -15.28 1.20 -21.49
C SER A 256 -16.37 0.28 -20.98
N LEU A 257 -17.65 0.64 -21.14
CA LEU A 257 -18.79 -0.16 -20.71
C LEU A 257 -18.94 -1.45 -21.52
N SER A 258 -19.41 -2.53 -20.89
CA SER A 258 -19.71 -3.79 -21.58
C SER A 258 -20.85 -3.62 -22.60
N ALA A 259 -20.90 -4.48 -23.62
CA ALA A 259 -21.99 -4.43 -24.61
C ALA A 259 -23.37 -4.70 -23.99
N ALA A 260 -23.42 -5.50 -22.92
CA ALA A 260 -24.63 -5.77 -22.16
C ALA A 260 -25.11 -4.50 -21.43
N ASP A 261 -24.21 -3.82 -20.72
CA ASP A 261 -24.54 -2.59 -19.97
C ASP A 261 -24.97 -1.46 -20.92
N ARG A 262 -24.34 -1.34 -22.09
CA ARG A 262 -24.76 -0.36 -23.10
C ARG A 262 -26.18 -0.62 -23.58
N LYS A 263 -26.53 -1.90 -23.78
CA LYS A 263 -27.88 -2.28 -24.19
C LYS A 263 -28.90 -1.92 -23.12
N THR A 264 -28.64 -2.29 -21.85
CA THR A 264 -29.55 -1.95 -20.76
C THR A 264 -29.71 -0.44 -20.57
N LEU A 265 -28.63 0.33 -20.70
CA LEU A 265 -28.67 1.80 -20.66
C LEU A 265 -29.47 2.39 -21.81
N MET A 266 -29.37 1.85 -23.03
CA MET A 266 -30.20 2.27 -24.16
C MET A 266 -31.68 1.94 -23.92
N ASP A 267 -31.97 0.75 -23.43
CA ASP A 267 -33.33 0.31 -23.12
C ASP A 267 -33.94 1.23 -22.04
N MET A 268 -33.20 1.54 -20.97
CA MET A 268 -33.61 2.48 -19.93
C MET A 268 -33.83 3.91 -20.47
N SER A 269 -32.95 4.40 -21.34
CA SER A 269 -33.04 5.74 -21.93
C SER A 269 -34.31 5.92 -22.78
N SER A 270 -34.80 4.82 -23.39
CA SER A 270 -36.01 4.84 -24.22
C SER A 270 -37.33 4.86 -23.43
N ASP A 271 -37.28 4.60 -22.11
CA ASP A 271 -38.45 4.58 -21.24
C ASP A 271 -38.97 6.00 -20.93
N LYS A 272 -40.26 6.23 -21.21
CA LYS A 272 -40.94 7.52 -20.97
C LYS A 272 -41.19 7.77 -19.48
N GLU A 273 -41.29 6.74 -18.66
CA GLU A 273 -41.55 6.85 -17.22
C GLU A 273 -40.29 6.60 -16.36
N LEU A 274 -39.09 6.68 -16.98
CA LEU A 274 -37.81 6.40 -16.34
C LEU A 274 -37.63 7.14 -15.01
N ILE A 275 -38.01 8.43 -14.93
CA ILE A 275 -37.88 9.23 -13.70
C ILE A 275 -38.71 8.65 -12.56
N LYS A 276 -39.93 8.17 -12.84
CA LYS A 276 -40.79 7.53 -11.84
C LYS A 276 -40.19 6.21 -11.38
N HIS A 277 -39.74 5.38 -12.32
CA HIS A 277 -39.10 4.10 -12.03
C HIS A 277 -37.81 4.26 -11.22
N MET A 278 -36.95 5.22 -11.57
CA MET A 278 -35.73 5.52 -10.80
C MET A 278 -36.06 6.00 -9.38
N ARG A 279 -37.04 6.90 -9.24
CA ARG A 279 -37.48 7.43 -7.94
C ARG A 279 -38.01 6.33 -7.02
N ASP A 280 -38.85 5.45 -7.56
CA ASP A 280 -39.47 4.37 -6.79
C ASP A 280 -38.48 3.23 -6.50
N SER A 281 -37.53 2.99 -7.41
CA SER A 281 -36.41 2.06 -7.20
C SER A 281 -35.40 2.54 -6.17
N LEU A 282 -35.16 3.85 -6.07
CA LEU A 282 -34.24 4.43 -5.08
C LEU A 282 -34.82 4.38 -3.67
N PHE A 283 -36.15 4.60 -3.53
CA PHE A 283 -36.83 4.64 -2.24
C PHE A 283 -38.02 3.67 -2.16
N PRO A 284 -37.79 2.34 -2.21
CA PRO A 284 -38.88 1.35 -2.20
C PRO A 284 -39.62 1.30 -0.86
N ASN A 285 -38.93 1.56 0.24
CA ASN A 285 -39.45 1.43 1.61
C ASN A 285 -40.10 2.71 2.15
N ILE A 286 -40.12 3.79 1.37
CA ILE A 286 -40.67 5.08 1.81
C ILE A 286 -41.89 5.39 0.97
N TYR A 287 -43.06 5.46 1.60
CA TYR A 287 -44.31 5.81 0.93
C TYR A 287 -44.56 7.33 0.95
N GLY A 288 -45.06 7.88 -0.16
CA GLY A 288 -45.40 9.30 -0.31
C GLY A 288 -44.20 10.24 -0.54
N ASN A 289 -44.49 11.55 -0.48
CA ASN A 289 -43.52 12.64 -0.69
C ASN A 289 -42.72 12.51 -2.00
N ASP A 290 -43.44 12.28 -3.09
CA ASP A 290 -42.89 12.09 -4.43
C ASP A 290 -42.01 13.25 -4.91
N ASP A 291 -42.38 14.49 -4.57
CA ASP A 291 -41.61 15.69 -4.90
C ASP A 291 -40.27 15.74 -4.16
N VAL A 292 -40.23 15.26 -2.92
CA VAL A 292 -38.99 15.19 -2.12
C VAL A 292 -38.05 14.15 -2.71
N LYS A 293 -38.59 12.97 -3.07
CA LYS A 293 -37.81 11.91 -3.72
C LYS A 293 -37.22 12.40 -5.05
N LEU A 294 -38.01 13.12 -5.85
CA LEU A 294 -37.56 13.72 -7.11
C LEU A 294 -36.48 14.77 -6.87
N GLY A 295 -36.65 15.63 -5.87
CA GLY A 295 -35.63 16.62 -5.49
C GLY A 295 -34.30 16.00 -5.08
N ILE A 296 -34.33 14.89 -4.33
CA ILE A 296 -33.12 14.13 -3.97
C ILE A 296 -32.51 13.45 -5.19
N LEU A 297 -33.32 12.89 -6.09
CA LEU A 297 -32.82 12.28 -7.33
C LEU A 297 -32.08 13.32 -8.21
N LEU A 298 -32.64 14.52 -8.37
CA LEU A 298 -31.98 15.61 -9.10
C LEU A 298 -30.69 16.08 -8.43
N MET A 299 -30.63 16.06 -7.09
CA MET A 299 -29.41 16.34 -6.34
C MET A 299 -28.32 15.28 -6.63
N LEU A 300 -28.69 14.01 -6.78
CA LEU A 300 -27.76 12.93 -7.10
C LEU A 300 -27.26 12.98 -8.54
N CYS A 301 -28.11 13.34 -9.51
CA CYS A 301 -27.69 13.49 -10.90
C CYS A 301 -26.73 14.67 -11.12
N GLY A 302 -26.79 15.70 -10.24
CA GLY A 302 -25.99 16.91 -10.38
C GLY A 302 -26.37 17.76 -11.59
N GLY A 303 -25.69 18.89 -11.75
CA GLY A 303 -25.88 19.78 -12.89
C GLY A 303 -24.58 20.10 -13.60
N VAL A 304 -24.68 20.80 -14.73
CA VAL A 304 -23.51 21.11 -15.57
C VAL A 304 -22.76 22.31 -15.00
N GLN A 305 -21.48 22.10 -14.64
CA GLN A 305 -20.58 23.20 -14.30
C GLN A 305 -20.21 23.99 -15.55
N LYS A 306 -20.29 25.32 -15.49
CA LYS A 306 -19.96 26.19 -16.62
C LYS A 306 -18.75 27.05 -16.31
N HIS A 307 -17.70 26.91 -17.10
CA HIS A 307 -16.52 27.76 -17.01
C HIS A 307 -16.72 29.00 -17.88
N ARG A 308 -16.64 30.18 -17.25
CA ARG A 308 -16.52 31.47 -17.93
C ARG A 308 -15.12 32.02 -17.63
N PRO A 309 -14.55 32.88 -18.50
CA PRO A 309 -13.25 33.49 -18.21
C PRO A 309 -13.32 34.24 -16.87
N GLY A 310 -12.53 33.78 -15.89
CA GLY A 310 -12.42 34.37 -14.55
C GLY A 310 -13.41 33.86 -13.48
N THR A 311 -14.46 33.11 -13.83
CA THR A 311 -15.40 32.55 -12.84
C THR A 311 -15.93 31.18 -13.25
N THR A 312 -16.08 30.28 -12.27
CA THR A 312 -16.76 29.00 -12.45
C THR A 312 -18.17 29.08 -11.87
N LEU A 313 -19.16 28.74 -12.67
CA LEU A 313 -20.55 28.64 -12.21
C LEU A 313 -20.79 27.22 -11.72
N ARG A 314 -21.20 27.11 -10.45
CA ARG A 314 -21.53 25.85 -9.79
C ARG A 314 -22.71 25.17 -10.50
N GLY A 315 -22.56 23.88 -10.82
CA GLY A 315 -23.61 23.04 -11.39
C GLY A 315 -24.46 22.31 -10.33
N ASP A 316 -23.92 22.08 -9.13
CA ASP A 316 -24.57 21.27 -8.11
C ASP A 316 -25.65 22.04 -7.34
N ILE A 317 -26.74 21.34 -7.05
CA ILE A 317 -27.91 21.88 -6.36
C ILE A 317 -27.80 21.56 -4.85
N ASN A 318 -28.12 22.55 -4.01
CA ASN A 318 -28.28 22.34 -2.57
C ASN A 318 -29.76 22.08 -2.25
N VAL A 319 -30.05 21.04 -1.48
CA VAL A 319 -31.41 20.72 -1.02
C VAL A 319 -31.49 20.84 0.49
N LEU A 320 -32.51 21.54 0.98
CA LEU A 320 -32.84 21.63 2.41
C LEU A 320 -34.12 20.85 2.68
N LEU A 321 -34.06 19.91 3.63
CA LEU A 321 -35.22 19.11 4.04
C LEU A 321 -35.71 19.56 5.43
N VAL A 322 -36.86 20.22 5.47
CA VAL A 322 -37.55 20.64 6.71
C VAL A 322 -38.90 19.94 6.80
N GLY A 323 -39.32 19.56 8.01
CA GLY A 323 -40.63 18.96 8.23
C GLY A 323 -40.85 18.61 9.71
N ASP A 324 -41.99 18.02 10.01
CA ASP A 324 -42.36 17.58 11.35
C ASP A 324 -41.49 16.41 11.87
N PRO A 325 -41.46 16.15 13.18
CA PRO A 325 -40.88 14.91 13.70
C PRO A 325 -41.53 13.68 13.04
N SER A 326 -40.74 12.61 12.89
CA SER A 326 -41.18 11.31 12.34
C SER A 326 -41.54 11.26 10.84
N CYS A 327 -41.31 12.31 10.04
CA CYS A 327 -41.54 12.30 8.59
C CYS A 327 -40.42 11.61 7.76
N ALA A 328 -39.78 10.56 8.29
CA ALA A 328 -38.72 9.78 7.61
C ALA A 328 -37.49 10.56 7.07
N LYS A 329 -37.30 11.83 7.46
CA LYS A 329 -36.19 12.70 7.02
C LYS A 329 -34.81 12.05 7.17
N SER A 330 -34.55 11.43 8.32
CA SER A 330 -33.29 10.71 8.58
C SER A 330 -33.15 9.43 7.74
N GLN A 331 -34.25 8.80 7.33
CA GLN A 331 -34.19 7.60 6.48
C GLN A 331 -33.79 7.94 5.05
N PHE A 332 -34.29 9.07 4.51
CA PHE A 332 -33.83 9.58 3.21
C PHE A 332 -32.31 9.79 3.19
N LEU A 333 -31.76 10.42 4.22
CA LEU A 333 -30.32 10.72 4.30
C LEU A 333 -29.46 9.46 4.51
N LYS A 334 -29.94 8.49 5.31
CA LYS A 334 -29.27 7.19 5.48
C LYS A 334 -29.21 6.40 4.18
N LEU A 335 -30.27 6.47 3.38
CA LEU A 335 -30.31 5.76 2.10
C LEU A 335 -29.35 6.41 1.09
N VAL A 336 -29.35 7.74 0.97
CA VAL A 336 -28.40 8.46 0.11
C VAL A 336 -26.93 8.17 0.48
N PHE A 337 -26.63 8.06 1.78
CA PHE A 337 -25.30 7.69 2.26
C PHE A 337 -24.83 6.31 1.77
N LEU A 338 -25.75 5.35 1.60
CA LEU A 338 -25.42 4.01 1.14
C LEU A 338 -25.01 3.98 -0.34
N TYR A 339 -25.66 4.81 -1.17
CA TYR A 339 -25.49 4.77 -2.64
C TYR A 339 -24.38 5.68 -3.16
N CYS A 340 -23.91 6.66 -2.38
CA CYS A 340 -22.92 7.64 -2.84
C CYS A 340 -21.81 7.87 -1.82
N ARG A 341 -20.65 8.35 -2.30
CA ARG A 341 -19.53 8.85 -1.46
C ARG A 341 -19.91 10.17 -0.79
N VAL A 342 -20.86 10.14 0.12
CA VAL A 342 -21.36 11.31 0.88
C VAL A 342 -21.03 11.09 2.34
N VAL A 343 -20.57 12.13 3.03
CA VAL A 343 -20.40 12.09 4.48
C VAL A 343 -21.67 12.66 5.13
N TYR A 344 -22.32 11.86 5.96
CA TYR A 344 -23.51 12.28 6.71
C TYR A 344 -23.16 12.52 8.18
N CYS A 345 -23.53 13.70 8.69
CA CYS A 345 -23.36 14.06 10.10
C CYS A 345 -24.71 14.47 10.69
N ILE A 346 -25.19 13.71 11.68
CA ILE A 346 -26.33 14.13 12.52
C ILE A 346 -25.75 14.97 13.64
N LYS A 347 -26.16 16.24 13.71
CA LYS A 347 -25.96 17.05 14.91
C LYS A 347 -27.10 16.85 15.88
#